data_AF-A0AAN7YUF5-F1
#
_entry.id   AF-A0AAN7YUF5-F1
#
_cell.length_a   1.000
_cell.length_b   1.000
_cell.length_c   1.000
_cell.angle_alpha   90.00
_cell.angle_beta   90.00
_cell.angle_gamma   90.00
#
_symmetry.space_group_name_H-M   'P 1'
#
loop_
_entity.id
_entity.type
_entity.pdbx_description
1 polymer ?
#
loop_
_entity_poly.entity_id
_entity_poly.type
_entity_poly.pdbx_seq_one_letter_code
_entity_poly.pdbx_strand_id
1 'polypeptide(L)'
;MAIIYYLFFICLINFSTNFAYSQNSPSYCTYNGIDYGRLNNVSYSSLSAASGSNPAGKYRFYWNICGETAKCGLNGASACQLAVGSTGKATPVGLVSLGSFSMFDPATPKLHYTTNSAPCSGNIFRSFDIFLYCSTGEIISSSVIEESKCVYGVTMIGQALCATPTPTPTPTPTPTPTPTSNNVTCQASNGISITSPDAITCLGYGPSICTTPSGYLCEGVNTDSVIKCISPDHSISCIGNHFECYTTSYSCSVDLSSYNGLEVNGKIINSNYFSSPV
;
A
#
# COMPACT_ATOMS: atom_id res chain seq x y z
N MET A 1 -10.57 -44.87 22.41
CA MET A 1 -10.74 -44.45 21.00
C MET A 1 -10.62 -42.92 20.81
N ALA A 2 -11.00 -42.08 21.78
CA ALA A 2 -10.91 -40.61 21.66
C ALA A 2 -9.48 -40.01 21.65
N ILE A 3 -8.50 -40.64 22.30
CA ILE A 3 -7.12 -40.12 22.40
C ILE A 3 -6.37 -40.21 21.06
N ILE A 4 -6.68 -41.19 20.21
CA ILE A 4 -6.04 -41.38 18.89
C ILE A 4 -6.47 -40.27 17.91
N TYR A 5 -7.72 -39.81 17.98
CA TYR A 5 -8.20 -38.70 17.13
C TYR A 5 -7.54 -37.36 17.49
N TYR A 6 -7.25 -37.11 18.77
CA TYR A 6 -6.63 -35.86 19.21
C TYR A 6 -5.17 -35.74 18.75
N LEU A 7 -4.41 -36.85 18.78
CA LEU A 7 -3.04 -36.90 18.26
C LEU A 7 -2.99 -36.77 16.73
N PHE A 8 -3.95 -37.35 16.01
CA PHE A 8 -4.04 -37.20 14.55
C PHE A 8 -4.40 -35.76 14.15
N PHE A 9 -5.25 -35.08 14.92
CA PHE A 9 -5.64 -33.69 14.67
C PHE A 9 -4.51 -32.70 14.97
N ILE A 10 -3.73 -32.90 16.04
CA ILE A 10 -2.54 -32.07 16.34
C ILE A 10 -1.44 -32.26 15.28
N CYS A 11 -1.31 -33.47 14.72
CA CYS A 11 -0.38 -33.74 13.63
C CYS A 11 -0.79 -33.02 12.32
N LEU A 12 -2.10 -32.98 12.00
CA LEU A 12 -2.63 -32.26 10.83
C LEU A 12 -2.52 -30.73 10.94
N ILE A 13 -2.64 -30.16 12.14
CA ILE A 13 -2.49 -28.71 12.35
C ILE A 13 -1.01 -28.28 12.22
N ASN A 14 -0.06 -29.10 12.66
CA ASN A 14 1.38 -28.78 12.49
C ASN A 14 1.89 -29.00 11.06
N PHE A 15 1.22 -29.84 10.26
CA PHE A 15 1.59 -30.04 8.86
C PHE A 15 1.09 -28.93 7.94
N SER A 16 0.02 -28.21 8.32
CA SER A 16 -0.58 -27.16 7.48
C SER A 16 0.04 -25.76 7.65
N THR A 17 0.76 -25.49 8.75
CA THR A 17 1.37 -24.16 8.96
C THR A 17 2.71 -23.95 8.24
N ASN A 18 3.36 -25.02 7.75
CA ASN A 18 4.63 -24.91 7.02
C ASN A 18 4.47 -24.76 5.49
N PHE A 19 3.28 -24.97 4.94
CA PHE A 19 3.04 -24.80 3.49
C PHE A 19 2.80 -23.35 3.04
N ALA A 20 2.68 -22.39 3.98
CA ALA A 20 2.28 -21.03 3.67
C ALA A 20 3.37 -20.13 3.04
N TYR A 21 4.63 -20.58 2.91
CA TYR A 21 5.73 -19.73 2.42
C TYR A 21 6.50 -20.28 1.20
N SER A 22 6.04 -21.38 0.60
CA SER A 22 6.66 -21.93 -0.61
C SER A 22 6.13 -21.20 -1.85
N GLN A 23 6.91 -20.25 -2.39
CA GLN A 23 6.61 -19.68 -3.71
C GLN A 23 7.14 -20.64 -4.79
N ASN A 24 6.21 -21.33 -5.47
CA ASN A 24 6.49 -22.46 -6.37
C ASN A 24 7.12 -22.07 -7.74
N SER A 25 7.50 -20.81 -7.94
CA SER A 25 8.36 -20.42 -9.05
C SER A 25 8.87 -19.00 -8.83
N PRO A 26 10.16 -18.68 -9.02
CA PRO A 26 10.70 -17.34 -8.84
C PRO A 26 10.40 -16.46 -10.05
N SER A 27 9.16 -16.44 -10.54
CA SER A 27 8.77 -15.60 -11.70
C SER A 27 9.06 -14.11 -11.48
N TYR A 28 9.13 -13.67 -10.22
CA TYR A 28 9.50 -12.31 -9.85
C TYR A 28 10.81 -12.20 -9.07
N CYS A 29 11.54 -13.32 -8.89
CA CYS A 29 12.80 -13.39 -8.14
C CYS A 29 12.85 -12.57 -6.84
N THR A 30 11.70 -12.41 -6.17
CA THR A 30 11.56 -11.57 -5.00
C THR A 30 11.14 -12.45 -3.84
N TYR A 31 11.86 -12.37 -2.71
CA TYR A 31 11.56 -13.15 -1.53
C TYR A 31 11.84 -12.33 -0.26
N ASN A 32 10.87 -12.31 0.67
CA ASN A 32 10.90 -11.48 1.88
C ASN A 32 11.20 -9.99 1.62
N GLY A 33 10.64 -9.44 0.53
CA GLY A 33 10.84 -8.04 0.14
C GLY A 33 12.21 -7.73 -0.49
N ILE A 34 13.05 -8.75 -0.69
CA ILE A 34 14.36 -8.63 -1.34
C ILE A 34 14.21 -9.06 -2.81
N ASP A 35 14.59 -8.20 -3.73
CA ASP A 35 14.65 -8.50 -5.18
C ASP A 35 16.02 -9.12 -5.52
N TYR A 36 16.05 -10.45 -5.65
CA TYR A 36 17.23 -11.20 -6.06
C TYR A 36 17.45 -11.16 -7.59
N GLY A 37 16.53 -10.57 -8.37
CA GLY A 37 16.60 -10.54 -9.83
C GLY A 37 17.83 -9.79 -10.34
N ARG A 38 18.36 -8.88 -9.54
CA ARG A 38 19.62 -8.16 -9.80
C ARG A 38 20.85 -9.07 -9.86
N LEU A 39 20.75 -10.30 -9.36
CA LEU A 39 21.82 -11.30 -9.35
C LEU A 39 21.81 -12.21 -10.58
N ASN A 40 20.80 -12.08 -11.46
CA ASN A 40 20.54 -12.97 -12.59
C ASN A 40 21.51 -12.85 -13.78
N ASN A 41 22.58 -12.05 -13.69
CA ASN A 41 23.48 -11.82 -14.83
C ASN A 41 24.95 -12.13 -14.53
N VAL A 42 25.19 -12.86 -13.45
CA VAL A 42 26.53 -13.33 -13.10
C VAL A 42 26.47 -14.84 -13.18
N SER A 43 27.08 -15.44 -14.20
CA SER A 43 27.27 -16.89 -14.21
C SER A 43 28.28 -17.22 -13.13
N TYR A 44 27.79 -17.57 -11.94
CA TYR A 44 28.62 -17.99 -10.83
C TYR A 44 29.23 -19.35 -11.14
N SER A 45 30.42 -19.59 -10.59
CA SER A 45 31.07 -20.90 -10.71
C SER A 45 31.97 -21.20 -9.53
N SER A 46 32.06 -22.48 -9.18
CA SER A 46 32.93 -22.94 -8.11
C SER A 46 33.26 -24.42 -8.28
N LEU A 47 34.32 -24.86 -7.62
CA LEU A 47 34.73 -26.26 -7.62
C LEU A 47 33.97 -27.05 -6.55
N SER A 48 33.84 -28.36 -6.76
CA SER A 48 33.35 -29.26 -5.72
C SER A 48 34.34 -29.32 -4.56
N ALA A 49 33.85 -29.20 -3.33
CA ALA A 49 34.60 -29.56 -2.14
C ALA A 49 34.82 -31.09 -2.09
N ALA A 50 35.77 -31.53 -1.25
CA ALA A 50 35.89 -32.96 -0.95
C ALA A 50 34.68 -33.43 -0.13
N SER A 51 34.07 -34.54 -0.54
CA SER A 51 33.07 -35.28 0.22
C SER A 51 33.39 -36.78 0.17
N GLY A 52 32.76 -37.59 1.03
CA GLY A 52 32.98 -39.04 1.07
C GLY A 52 32.69 -39.76 -0.26
N SER A 53 31.85 -39.17 -1.11
CA SER A 53 31.49 -39.65 -2.46
C SER A 53 32.21 -38.92 -3.59
N ASN A 54 32.87 -37.80 -3.32
CA ASN A 54 33.37 -36.89 -4.35
C ASN A 54 34.73 -36.28 -3.98
N PRO A 55 35.83 -36.64 -4.67
CA PRO A 55 37.11 -35.99 -4.41
C PRO A 55 37.04 -34.50 -4.74
N ALA A 56 37.73 -33.67 -3.95
CA ALA A 56 37.77 -32.22 -4.17
C ALA A 56 38.20 -31.90 -5.61
N GLY A 57 37.54 -30.93 -6.21
CA GLY A 57 37.86 -30.44 -7.55
C GLY A 57 37.50 -31.39 -8.70
N LYS A 58 36.81 -32.51 -8.47
CA LYS A 58 36.38 -33.41 -9.56
C LYS A 58 35.39 -32.73 -10.52
N TYR A 59 34.52 -31.87 -9.98
CA TYR A 59 33.52 -31.16 -10.77
C TYR A 59 33.64 -29.65 -10.58
N ARG A 60 33.29 -28.92 -11.64
CA ARG A 60 33.01 -27.50 -11.61
C ARG A 60 31.50 -27.31 -11.75
N PHE A 61 30.94 -26.54 -10.85
CA PHE A 61 29.54 -26.14 -10.91
C PHE A 61 29.42 -24.76 -11.51
N TYR A 62 28.35 -24.56 -12.28
CA TYR A 62 27.91 -23.27 -12.77
C TYR A 62 26.47 -23.07 -12.33
N TRP A 63 26.15 -21.88 -11.85
CA TRP A 63 24.77 -21.54 -11.51
C TRP A 63 24.47 -20.07 -11.77
N ASN A 64 23.19 -19.73 -11.75
CA ASN A 64 22.69 -18.37 -11.83
C ASN A 64 21.48 -18.22 -10.90
N ILE A 65 21.23 -17.00 -10.41
CA ILE A 65 20.13 -16.72 -9.50
C ILE A 65 18.91 -16.28 -10.31
N CYS A 66 17.81 -17.03 -10.17
CA CYS A 66 16.53 -16.81 -10.84
C CYS A 66 16.55 -16.76 -12.37
N GLY A 67 17.59 -17.29 -12.99
CA GLY A 67 17.58 -17.47 -14.42
C GLY A 67 18.57 -18.52 -14.86
N GLU A 68 18.70 -18.61 -16.18
CA GLU A 68 19.47 -19.64 -16.83
C GLU A 68 20.95 -19.28 -16.80
N THR A 69 21.83 -20.27 -16.64
CA THR A 69 23.25 -20.08 -16.88
C THR A 69 23.64 -20.59 -18.26
N ALA A 70 24.17 -19.69 -19.08
CA ALA A 70 24.63 -20.01 -20.44
C ALA A 70 25.73 -21.10 -20.45
N LYS A 71 26.46 -21.28 -19.33
CA LYS A 71 27.52 -22.28 -19.21
C LYS A 71 27.01 -23.72 -19.21
N CYS A 72 25.72 -23.94 -18.93
CA CYS A 72 25.14 -25.28 -19.03
C CYS A 72 24.89 -25.73 -20.46
N GLY A 73 24.69 -24.81 -21.41
CA GLY A 73 24.28 -25.14 -22.78
C GLY A 73 22.96 -25.92 -22.85
N LEU A 74 22.11 -25.79 -21.82
CA LEU A 74 20.82 -26.46 -21.69
C LEU A 74 19.77 -25.40 -21.35
N ASN A 75 18.71 -25.34 -22.16
CA ASN A 75 17.62 -24.39 -21.95
C ASN A 75 16.94 -24.66 -20.60
N GLY A 76 16.71 -23.60 -19.83
CA GLY A 76 16.06 -23.66 -18.53
C GLY A 76 16.96 -24.11 -17.37
N ALA A 77 18.24 -24.43 -17.59
CA ALA A 77 19.12 -24.86 -16.51
C ALA A 77 19.60 -23.66 -15.69
N SER A 78 19.19 -23.61 -14.43
CA SER A 78 19.69 -22.62 -13.47
C SER A 78 21.05 -23.02 -12.93
N ALA A 79 21.30 -24.33 -12.79
CA ALA A 79 22.57 -24.87 -12.34
C ALA A 79 22.94 -26.17 -13.07
N CYS A 80 24.23 -26.38 -13.29
CA CYS A 80 24.80 -27.62 -13.82
C CYS A 80 26.18 -27.91 -13.27
N GLN A 81 26.61 -29.17 -13.43
CA GLN A 81 27.94 -29.65 -13.12
C GLN A 81 28.67 -30.10 -14.38
N LEU A 82 29.98 -29.87 -14.44
CA LEU A 82 30.88 -30.30 -15.49
C LEU A 82 32.11 -30.97 -14.85
N ALA A 83 32.49 -32.16 -15.33
CA ALA A 83 33.72 -32.79 -14.87
C ALA A 83 34.94 -31.94 -15.27
N VAL A 84 35.85 -31.69 -14.34
CA VAL A 84 37.03 -30.86 -14.60
C VAL A 84 37.93 -31.54 -15.64
N GLY A 85 38.34 -30.80 -16.67
CA GLY A 85 39.12 -31.32 -17.80
C GLY A 85 38.28 -32.01 -18.88
N SER A 86 36.97 -32.15 -18.69
CA SER A 86 36.07 -32.69 -19.70
C SER A 86 35.60 -31.61 -20.68
N THR A 87 35.48 -31.97 -21.95
CA THR A 87 34.80 -31.18 -23.00
C THR A 87 33.35 -31.62 -23.20
N GLY A 88 32.85 -32.52 -22.34
CA GLY A 88 31.49 -33.05 -22.41
C GLY A 88 30.42 -32.00 -22.12
N LYS A 89 29.16 -32.37 -22.39
CA LYS A 89 28.00 -31.55 -22.01
C LYS A 89 27.89 -31.49 -20.48
N ALA A 90 27.57 -30.31 -19.95
CA ALA A 90 27.30 -30.15 -18.53
C ALA A 90 26.01 -30.90 -18.16
N THR A 91 26.00 -31.54 -17.00
CA THR A 91 24.82 -32.24 -16.46
C THR A 91 24.00 -31.26 -15.64
N PRO A 92 22.72 -31.05 -15.93
CA PRO A 92 21.88 -30.13 -15.15
C PRO A 92 21.72 -30.67 -13.72
N VAL A 93 21.76 -29.78 -12.74
CA VAL A 93 21.51 -30.08 -11.33
C VAL A 93 20.34 -29.26 -10.75
N GLY A 94 19.77 -28.36 -11.56
CA GLY A 94 18.60 -27.57 -11.19
C GLY A 94 18.04 -26.78 -12.38
N LEU A 95 16.71 -26.73 -12.49
CA LEU A 95 15.99 -25.96 -13.53
C LEU A 95 15.34 -24.71 -12.93
N VAL A 96 15.36 -23.60 -13.67
CA VAL A 96 14.73 -22.33 -13.25
C VAL A 96 13.23 -22.52 -13.00
N SER A 97 12.56 -23.28 -13.88
CA SER A 97 11.12 -23.55 -13.79
C SER A 97 10.71 -24.39 -12.59
N LEU A 98 11.66 -25.06 -11.95
CA LEU A 98 11.47 -25.87 -10.73
C LEU A 98 12.19 -25.26 -9.53
N GLY A 99 12.46 -23.95 -9.58
CA GLY A 99 13.04 -23.20 -8.47
C GLY A 99 12.00 -22.82 -7.42
N SER A 100 12.41 -22.77 -6.16
CA SER A 100 11.58 -22.29 -5.05
C SER A 100 12.43 -21.60 -3.99
N PHE A 101 11.92 -20.51 -3.42
CA PHE A 101 12.50 -19.91 -2.23
C PHE A 101 11.91 -20.53 -0.96
N SER A 102 12.75 -20.70 0.05
CA SER A 102 12.37 -21.07 1.42
C SER A 102 13.31 -20.39 2.43
N MET A 103 13.07 -20.57 3.72
CA MET A 103 14.03 -20.22 4.77
C MET A 103 14.82 -21.46 5.17
N PHE A 104 16.15 -21.38 5.28
CA PHE A 104 16.99 -22.44 5.88
C PHE A 104 16.98 -22.32 7.41
N ASP A 105 17.14 -21.09 7.89
CA ASP A 105 16.99 -20.68 9.28
C ASP A 105 16.20 -19.36 9.32
N PRO A 106 15.86 -18.78 10.49
CA PRO A 106 15.05 -17.55 10.57
C PRO A 106 15.61 -16.32 9.84
N ALA A 107 16.90 -16.30 9.49
CA ALA A 107 17.60 -15.17 8.89
C ALA A 107 18.19 -15.46 7.50
N THR A 108 18.24 -16.74 7.08
CA THR A 108 18.92 -17.16 5.86
C THR A 108 17.93 -17.69 4.81
N PRO A 109 17.63 -16.88 3.78
CA PRO A 109 16.92 -17.35 2.60
C PRO A 109 17.69 -18.45 1.87
N LYS A 110 16.94 -19.44 1.40
CA LYS A 110 17.42 -20.56 0.59
C LYS A 110 16.69 -20.55 -0.75
N LEU A 111 17.46 -20.57 -1.84
CA LEU A 111 16.94 -20.78 -3.18
C LEU A 111 17.25 -22.21 -3.60
N HIS A 112 16.21 -23.02 -3.71
CA HIS A 112 16.29 -24.43 -4.09
C HIS A 112 15.94 -24.59 -5.56
N TYR A 113 16.80 -25.27 -6.31
CA TYR A 113 16.51 -25.74 -7.66
C TYR A 113 16.53 -27.25 -7.69
N THR A 114 15.59 -27.85 -8.43
CA THR A 114 15.58 -29.28 -8.69
C THR A 114 15.50 -29.57 -10.19
N THR A 115 15.82 -30.79 -10.60
CA THR A 115 15.65 -31.24 -11.97
C THR A 115 15.20 -32.69 -12.04
N ASN A 116 14.22 -32.96 -12.89
CA ASN A 116 13.83 -34.30 -13.29
C ASN A 116 14.69 -34.84 -14.44
N SER A 117 15.58 -34.01 -15.00
CA SER A 117 16.48 -34.39 -16.09
C SER A 117 17.79 -34.91 -15.52
N ALA A 118 18.33 -35.96 -16.15
CA ALA A 118 19.52 -36.65 -15.68
C ALA A 118 19.44 -36.96 -14.17
N PRO A 119 18.74 -38.03 -13.73
CA PRO A 119 18.87 -38.50 -12.37
C PRO A 119 20.28 -39.05 -12.12
N CYS A 120 20.68 -39.15 -10.85
CA CYS A 120 21.91 -39.83 -10.48
C CYS A 120 21.67 -41.33 -10.20
N SER A 121 22.67 -42.03 -9.68
CA SER A 121 22.55 -43.48 -9.43
C SER A 121 21.40 -43.79 -8.47
N GLY A 122 20.54 -44.74 -8.85
CA GLY A 122 19.33 -45.07 -8.08
C GLY A 122 18.14 -44.16 -8.38
N ASN A 123 18.10 -43.50 -9.53
CA ASN A 123 16.99 -42.65 -9.99
C ASN A 123 16.66 -41.48 -9.06
N ILE A 124 17.63 -41.02 -8.26
CA ILE A 124 17.47 -39.86 -7.40
C ILE A 124 17.64 -38.60 -8.26
N PHE A 125 16.68 -37.70 -8.18
CA PHE A 125 16.73 -36.40 -8.86
C PHE A 125 17.76 -35.49 -8.20
N ARG A 126 18.40 -34.67 -9.03
CA ARG A 126 19.43 -33.73 -8.58
C ARG A 126 18.77 -32.46 -8.06
N SER A 127 19.35 -31.88 -7.01
CA SER A 127 18.99 -30.57 -6.54
C SER A 127 20.19 -29.71 -6.19
N PHE A 128 19.99 -28.41 -6.23
CA PHE A 128 20.99 -27.39 -5.98
C PHE A 128 20.41 -26.33 -5.04
N ASP A 129 20.91 -26.29 -3.82
CA ASP A 129 20.54 -25.35 -2.77
C ASP A 129 21.55 -24.19 -2.70
N ILE A 130 21.03 -22.97 -2.67
CA ILE A 130 21.82 -21.74 -2.56
C ILE A 130 21.40 -21.02 -1.28
N PHE A 131 22.33 -20.91 -0.33
CA PHE A 131 22.12 -20.22 0.94
C PHE A 131 22.62 -18.78 0.83
N LEU A 132 21.76 -17.81 1.13
CA LEU A 132 21.98 -16.39 0.84
C LEU A 132 22.19 -15.62 2.15
N TYR A 133 23.43 -15.17 2.40
CA TYR A 133 23.80 -14.41 3.61
C TYR A 133 24.07 -12.95 3.29
N CYS A 134 23.39 -12.05 4.00
CA CYS A 134 23.67 -10.63 3.95
C CYS A 134 25.03 -10.31 4.59
N SER A 135 25.85 -9.51 3.90
CA SER A 135 27.12 -8.96 4.40
C SER A 135 27.41 -7.62 3.71
N THR A 136 28.30 -6.79 4.25
CA THR A 136 28.62 -5.48 3.66
C THR A 136 29.59 -5.53 2.47
N GLY A 137 30.07 -6.71 2.09
CA GLY A 137 31.07 -6.89 1.03
C GLY A 137 30.50 -7.21 -0.36
N GLU A 138 31.43 -7.40 -1.31
CA GLU A 138 31.13 -7.97 -2.63
C GLU A 138 30.54 -9.37 -2.52
N ILE A 139 29.86 -9.80 -3.58
CA ILE A 139 29.30 -11.15 -3.64
C ILE A 139 30.42 -12.17 -3.79
N ILE A 140 30.55 -13.03 -2.78
CA ILE A 140 31.44 -14.19 -2.80
C ILE A 140 30.62 -15.47 -2.68
N SER A 141 31.14 -16.56 -3.24
CA SER A 141 30.54 -17.89 -3.15
C SER A 141 31.54 -18.90 -2.59
N SER A 142 31.05 -19.85 -1.79
CA SER A 142 31.86 -20.96 -1.28
C SER A 142 32.20 -22.00 -2.36
N SER A 143 32.96 -23.03 -1.98
CA SER A 143 32.97 -24.30 -2.73
C SER A 143 31.60 -24.97 -2.65
N VAL A 144 31.26 -25.77 -3.67
CA VAL A 144 30.02 -26.54 -3.69
C VAL A 144 30.21 -27.83 -2.90
N ILE A 145 29.36 -28.07 -1.91
CA ILE A 145 29.35 -29.30 -1.11
C ILE A 145 28.25 -30.24 -1.59
N GLU A 146 28.48 -31.55 -1.51
CA GLU A 146 27.41 -32.56 -1.66
C GLU A 146 26.88 -32.90 -0.27
N GLU A 147 25.77 -32.28 0.13
CA GLU A 147 25.19 -32.43 1.49
C GLU A 147 24.61 -33.82 1.69
N SER A 148 23.97 -34.32 0.65
CA SER A 148 23.53 -35.71 0.55
C SER A 148 23.61 -36.13 -0.91
N LYS A 149 23.41 -37.43 -1.18
CA LYS A 149 23.55 -37.97 -2.53
C LYS A 149 22.72 -37.17 -3.53
N CYS A 150 23.41 -36.46 -4.43
CA CYS A 150 22.82 -35.66 -5.51
C CYS A 150 22.09 -34.37 -5.08
N VAL A 151 22.30 -33.95 -3.83
CA VAL A 151 21.90 -32.65 -3.29
C VAL A 151 23.16 -31.83 -3.08
N TYR A 152 23.27 -30.74 -3.83
CA TYR A 152 24.45 -29.88 -3.82
C TYR A 152 24.12 -28.55 -3.16
N GLY A 153 24.98 -28.08 -2.27
CA GLY A 153 24.82 -26.81 -1.55
C GLY A 153 25.91 -25.82 -1.89
N VAL A 154 25.57 -24.54 -2.01
CA VAL A 154 26.53 -23.43 -2.07
C VAL A 154 26.09 -22.27 -1.19
N THR A 155 27.04 -21.67 -0.50
CA THR A 155 26.83 -20.46 0.29
C THR A 155 27.25 -19.24 -0.52
N MET A 156 26.37 -18.24 -0.59
CA MET A 156 26.66 -16.92 -1.17
C MET A 156 26.54 -15.84 -0.10
N ILE A 157 27.48 -14.91 -0.10
CA ILE A 157 27.58 -13.83 0.89
C ILE A 157 27.77 -12.51 0.16
N GLY A 158 27.01 -11.46 0.48
CA GLY A 158 27.24 -10.13 -0.11
C GLY A 158 26.15 -9.09 0.16
N GLN A 159 26.43 -7.82 -0.15
CA GLN A 159 25.53 -6.69 0.15
C GLN A 159 24.23 -6.73 -0.65
N ALA A 160 24.28 -7.24 -1.87
CA ALA A 160 23.09 -7.41 -2.70
C ALA A 160 22.10 -8.44 -2.15
N LEU A 161 22.48 -9.22 -1.13
CA LEU A 161 21.63 -10.18 -0.42
C LEU A 161 20.94 -9.57 0.81
N CYS A 162 21.23 -8.31 1.14
CA CYS A 162 20.63 -7.62 2.26
C CYS A 162 19.28 -7.02 1.88
N ALA A 163 18.31 -7.07 2.80
CA ALA A 163 17.09 -6.30 2.66
C ALA A 163 17.44 -4.82 2.58
N THR A 164 17.06 -4.17 1.49
CA THR A 164 17.12 -2.71 1.43
C THR A 164 16.02 -2.20 2.35
N PRO A 165 16.30 -1.36 3.36
CA PRO A 165 15.23 -0.80 4.17
C PRO A 165 14.27 -0.06 3.25
N THR A 166 13.00 -0.47 3.23
CA THR A 166 11.96 0.29 2.54
C THR A 166 11.98 1.69 3.13
N PRO A 167 12.12 2.76 2.33
CA PRO A 167 12.11 4.11 2.87
C PRO A 167 10.80 4.30 3.63
N THR A 168 10.89 4.61 4.92
CA THR A 168 9.71 4.96 5.72
C THR A 168 9.02 6.13 5.01
N PRO A 169 7.73 6.04 4.68
CA PRO A 169 7.04 7.13 4.01
C PRO A 169 7.20 8.39 4.87
N THR A 170 7.78 9.43 4.29
CA THR A 170 7.88 10.73 4.96
C THR A 170 6.46 11.22 5.21
N PRO A 171 6.09 11.64 6.44
CA PRO A 171 4.75 12.14 6.69
C PRO A 171 4.48 13.33 5.75
N THR A 172 3.44 13.20 4.93
CA THR A 172 2.95 14.30 4.10
C THR A 172 2.55 15.45 5.03
N PRO A 173 2.97 16.71 4.78
CA PRO A 173 2.54 17.83 5.59
C PRO A 173 1.01 17.92 5.58
N THR A 174 0.40 17.91 6.75
CA THR A 174 -1.05 18.13 6.91
C THR A 174 -1.40 19.52 6.38
N PRO A 175 -2.40 19.68 5.50
CA PRO A 175 -2.82 20.99 5.04
C PRO A 175 -3.25 21.84 6.24
N THR A 176 -2.68 23.04 6.37
CA THR A 176 -3.10 24.01 7.38
C THR A 176 -4.54 24.45 7.06
N PRO A 177 -5.50 24.37 8.00
CA PRO A 177 -6.86 24.81 7.74
C PRO A 177 -6.85 26.30 7.38
N THR A 178 -7.43 26.64 6.23
CA THR A 178 -7.67 28.02 5.83
C THR A 178 -8.61 28.65 6.87
N PRO A 179 -8.30 29.84 7.42
CA PRO A 179 -9.18 30.50 8.37
C PRO A 179 -10.53 30.78 7.69
N THR A 180 -11.60 30.20 8.24
CA THR A 180 -12.98 30.53 7.83
C THR A 180 -13.25 31.98 8.20
N SER A 181 -13.65 32.79 7.22
CA SER A 181 -14.03 34.19 7.44
C SER A 181 -15.22 34.24 8.43
N ASN A 182 -15.03 34.91 9.57
CA ASN A 182 -16.06 35.11 10.61
C ASN A 182 -17.03 36.27 10.29
N ASN A 183 -17.04 36.76 9.06
CA ASN A 183 -17.82 37.93 8.72
C ASN A 183 -19.32 37.60 8.62
N VAL A 184 -20.14 38.49 9.17
CA VAL A 184 -21.58 38.51 8.93
C VAL A 184 -21.84 39.38 7.70
N THR A 185 -22.53 38.83 6.71
CA THR A 185 -22.94 39.58 5.53
C THR A 185 -24.46 39.60 5.42
N CYS A 186 -25.01 40.76 5.08
CA CYS A 186 -26.44 40.95 4.84
C CYS A 186 -26.64 41.60 3.47
N GLN A 187 -27.60 41.10 2.70
CA GLN A 187 -27.91 41.61 1.38
C GLN A 187 -29.42 41.77 1.21
N ALA A 188 -29.85 42.99 0.91
CA ALA A 188 -31.22 43.30 0.52
C ALA A 188 -31.40 43.09 -0.98
N SER A 189 -32.44 42.39 -1.37
CA SER A 189 -32.88 42.27 -2.78
C SER A 189 -34.41 42.22 -2.84
N ASN A 190 -35.00 41.14 -3.37
CA ASN A 190 -36.45 40.88 -3.28
C ASN A 190 -36.84 40.30 -1.90
N GLY A 191 -36.13 40.72 -0.86
CA GLY A 191 -36.12 40.15 0.48
C GLY A 191 -34.74 40.32 1.11
N ILE A 192 -34.31 39.36 1.94
CA ILE A 192 -33.04 39.43 2.67
C ILE A 192 -32.27 38.12 2.58
N SER A 193 -30.97 38.20 2.29
CA SER A 193 -30.04 37.09 2.41
C SER A 193 -28.99 37.42 3.46
N ILE A 194 -28.75 36.52 4.40
CA ILE A 194 -27.78 36.71 5.48
C ILE A 194 -26.89 35.48 5.60
N THR A 195 -25.59 35.71 5.83
CA THR A 195 -24.58 34.68 6.12
C THR A 195 -23.85 35.05 7.41
N SER A 196 -23.64 34.09 8.30
CA SER A 196 -23.09 34.31 9.65
C SER A 196 -22.44 33.04 10.19
N PRO A 197 -21.31 33.13 10.92
CA PRO A 197 -20.74 31.98 11.62
C PRO A 197 -21.64 31.46 12.76
N ASP A 198 -22.60 32.27 13.22
CA ASP A 198 -23.59 31.87 14.21
C ASP A 198 -24.91 31.43 13.58
N ALA A 199 -25.75 30.77 14.38
CA ALA A 199 -27.13 30.46 14.01
C ALA A 199 -27.91 31.74 13.68
N ILE A 200 -28.73 31.66 12.63
CA ILE A 200 -29.51 32.80 12.15
C ILE A 200 -30.98 32.56 12.47
N THR A 201 -31.66 33.57 13.00
CA THR A 201 -33.13 33.58 13.18
C THR A 201 -33.74 34.71 12.35
N CYS A 202 -34.68 34.41 11.46
CA CYS A 202 -35.42 35.41 10.69
C CYS A 202 -36.90 35.43 11.07
N LEU A 203 -37.45 36.62 11.19
CA LEU A 203 -38.87 36.91 11.34
C LEU A 203 -39.38 37.52 10.04
N GLY A 204 -40.37 36.89 9.41
CA GLY A 204 -41.08 37.41 8.24
C GLY A 204 -42.46 37.93 8.62
N TYR A 205 -42.82 39.13 8.19
CA TYR A 205 -44.12 39.75 8.47
C TYR A 205 -44.96 39.79 7.18
N GLY A 206 -45.96 38.90 7.10
CA GLY A 206 -46.80 38.71 5.91
C GLY A 206 -46.32 37.55 5.01
N PRO A 207 -46.74 37.51 3.73
CA PRO A 207 -46.43 36.40 2.83
C PRO A 207 -44.93 36.34 2.57
N SER A 208 -44.29 35.28 3.07
CA SER A 208 -42.85 35.14 3.01
C SER A 208 -42.39 33.69 2.93
N ILE A 209 -41.25 33.49 2.28
CA ILE A 209 -40.61 32.20 2.07
C ILE A 209 -39.13 32.35 2.41
N CYS A 210 -38.59 31.52 3.30
CA CYS A 210 -37.14 31.44 3.49
C CYS A 210 -36.59 30.04 3.23
N THR A 211 -35.38 30.00 2.68
CA THR A 211 -34.65 28.78 2.30
C THR A 211 -33.25 28.78 2.89
N THR A 212 -32.76 27.61 3.29
CA THR A 212 -31.36 27.38 3.70
C THR A 212 -30.64 26.49 2.67
N PRO A 213 -29.29 26.47 2.64
CA PRO A 213 -28.54 25.58 1.74
C PRO A 213 -28.82 24.08 1.94
N SER A 214 -29.22 23.65 3.14
CA SER A 214 -29.62 22.26 3.38
C SER A 214 -31.01 21.92 2.83
N GLY A 215 -31.73 22.91 2.28
CA GLY A 215 -33.07 22.75 1.74
C GLY A 215 -34.18 22.91 2.79
N TYR A 216 -33.87 23.42 3.98
CA TYR A 216 -34.92 23.76 4.96
C TYR A 216 -35.75 24.93 4.43
N LEU A 217 -37.07 24.75 4.47
CA LEU A 217 -38.06 25.69 3.93
C LEU A 217 -39.03 26.07 5.04
N CYS A 218 -39.22 27.37 5.24
CA CYS A 218 -40.25 27.93 6.12
C CYS A 218 -41.09 28.94 5.34
N GLU A 219 -42.41 28.74 5.36
CA GLU A 219 -43.37 29.52 4.57
C GLU A 219 -44.55 29.95 5.42
N GLY A 220 -45.13 31.08 5.07
CA GLY A 220 -46.31 31.65 5.68
C GLY A 220 -47.03 32.46 4.62
N VAL A 221 -48.30 32.12 4.43
CA VAL A 221 -49.11 32.59 3.30
C VAL A 221 -50.10 33.68 3.69
N ASN A 222 -50.23 33.97 4.99
CA ASN A 222 -51.19 34.95 5.49
C ASN A 222 -50.53 36.33 5.58
N THR A 223 -51.30 37.37 5.26
CA THR A 223 -50.85 38.77 5.35
C THR A 223 -50.52 39.20 6.77
N ASP A 224 -51.11 38.54 7.77
CA ASP A 224 -51.00 38.90 9.18
C ASP A 224 -50.15 37.89 9.99
N SER A 225 -49.54 36.89 9.33
CA SER A 225 -48.72 35.90 10.03
C SER A 225 -47.28 36.39 10.21
N VAL A 226 -46.72 36.12 11.40
CA VAL A 226 -45.28 36.18 11.64
C VAL A 226 -44.70 34.78 11.46
N ILE A 227 -43.78 34.62 10.51
CA ILE A 227 -43.03 33.36 10.34
C ILE A 227 -41.73 33.50 11.11
N LYS A 228 -41.35 32.45 11.85
CA LYS A 228 -40.02 32.34 12.47
C LYS A 228 -39.23 31.22 11.80
N CYS A 229 -38.10 31.57 11.21
CA CYS A 229 -37.18 30.66 10.55
C CYS A 229 -35.86 30.61 11.30
N ILE A 230 -35.29 29.42 11.49
CA ILE A 230 -33.98 29.23 12.14
C ILE A 230 -33.09 28.43 11.19
N SER A 231 -31.92 28.98 10.84
CA SER A 231 -30.93 28.30 10.00
C SER A 231 -29.68 27.92 10.81
N PRO A 232 -29.37 26.62 10.93
CA PRO A 232 -28.08 26.17 11.45
C PRO A 232 -26.97 26.20 10.39
N ASP A 233 -27.31 26.36 9.11
CA ASP A 233 -26.39 26.23 7.97
C ASP A 233 -25.58 27.50 7.67
N HIS A 234 -25.43 28.38 8.67
CA HIS A 234 -24.69 29.65 8.57
C HIS A 234 -25.19 30.61 7.48
N SER A 235 -26.29 30.31 6.79
CA SER A 235 -26.91 31.19 5.79
C SER A 235 -28.41 30.91 5.63
N ILE A 236 -29.16 31.96 5.30
CA ILE A 236 -30.58 31.89 4.99
C ILE A 236 -30.94 32.97 3.97
N SER A 237 -31.82 32.64 3.03
CA SER A 237 -32.35 33.58 2.04
C SER A 237 -33.86 33.61 2.11
N CYS A 238 -34.41 34.79 2.32
CA CYS A 238 -35.82 35.06 2.50
C CYS A 238 -36.35 35.95 1.36
N ILE A 239 -37.56 35.67 0.88
CA ILE A 239 -38.28 36.41 -0.16
C ILE A 239 -39.61 36.90 0.41
N GLY A 240 -39.90 38.19 0.27
CA GLY A 240 -41.02 38.88 0.91
C GLY A 240 -40.74 40.36 1.18
N ASN A 241 -41.73 41.08 1.69
CA ASN A 241 -41.66 42.54 1.80
C ASN A 241 -41.02 43.05 3.08
N HIS A 242 -41.17 42.33 4.20
CA HIS A 242 -40.67 42.77 5.50
C HIS A 242 -40.04 41.61 6.28
N PHE A 243 -38.73 41.73 6.56
CA PHE A 243 -37.98 40.78 7.36
C PHE A 243 -37.09 41.43 8.40
N GLU A 244 -36.91 40.73 9.51
CA GLU A 244 -35.88 41.00 10.50
C GLU A 244 -35.11 39.71 10.80
N CYS A 245 -33.83 39.69 10.44
CA CYS A 245 -32.93 38.58 10.68
C CYS A 245 -31.92 38.93 11.77
N TYR A 246 -31.63 37.96 12.64
CA TYR A 246 -30.83 38.11 13.84
C TYR A 246 -29.73 37.05 13.88
N THR A 247 -28.53 37.48 14.21
CA THR A 247 -27.41 36.64 14.66
C THR A 247 -27.09 36.97 16.12
N THR A 248 -26.02 36.43 16.68
CA THR A 248 -25.59 36.82 18.03
C THR A 248 -25.12 38.28 18.11
N SER A 249 -24.65 38.83 16.99
CA SER A 249 -23.89 40.09 16.94
C SER A 249 -24.48 41.15 16.02
N TYR A 250 -25.39 40.76 15.11
CA TYR A 250 -26.02 41.67 14.15
C TYR A 250 -27.50 41.40 14.01
N SER A 251 -28.29 42.45 13.84
CA SER A 251 -29.62 42.40 13.25
C SER A 251 -29.58 43.05 11.86
N CYS A 252 -30.25 42.42 10.90
CA CYS A 252 -30.41 42.93 9.55
C CYS A 252 -31.88 42.87 9.18
N SER A 253 -32.44 44.01 8.75
CA SER A 253 -33.85 44.11 8.39
C SER A 253 -34.05 44.82 7.07
N VAL A 254 -35.13 44.44 6.39
CA VAL A 254 -35.61 45.08 5.16
C VAL A 254 -37.11 45.27 5.27
N ASP A 255 -37.60 46.44 4.88
CA ASP A 255 -39.03 46.70 4.70
C ASP A 255 -39.23 47.42 3.37
N LEU A 256 -39.38 46.61 2.31
CA LEU A 256 -39.53 47.07 0.93
C LEU A 256 -40.81 47.90 0.71
N SER A 257 -41.75 47.90 1.67
CA SER A 257 -42.97 48.70 1.60
C SER A 257 -42.75 50.15 2.03
N SER A 258 -41.81 50.39 2.95
CA SER A 258 -41.50 51.73 3.47
C SER A 258 -40.19 52.29 2.90
N TYR A 259 -39.18 51.45 2.67
CA TYR A 259 -37.86 51.87 2.20
C TYR A 259 -37.13 50.76 1.43
N ASN A 260 -36.62 51.08 0.25
CA ASN A 260 -35.84 50.13 -0.55
C ASN A 260 -34.35 50.17 -0.18
N GLY A 261 -34.01 49.63 1.00
CA GLY A 261 -32.63 49.44 1.42
C GLY A 261 -32.51 48.63 2.70
N LEU A 262 -31.27 48.40 3.13
CA LEU A 262 -30.94 47.53 4.25
C LEU A 262 -30.82 48.35 5.55
N GLU A 263 -31.38 47.84 6.63
CA GLU A 263 -31.15 48.34 7.98
C GLU A 263 -30.30 47.32 8.75
N VAL A 264 -29.25 47.80 9.41
CA VAL A 264 -28.34 46.96 10.20
C VAL A 264 -28.24 47.54 11.61
N ASN A 265 -28.52 46.73 12.63
CA ASN A 265 -28.51 47.13 14.03
C ASN A 265 -29.34 48.39 14.33
N GLY A 266 -30.54 48.51 13.73
CA GLY A 266 -31.42 49.66 13.95
C GLY A 266 -31.08 50.89 13.09
N LYS A 267 -30.08 50.79 12.18
CA LYS A 267 -29.60 51.91 11.36
C LYS A 267 -29.72 51.61 9.87
N ILE A 268 -30.46 52.46 9.17
CA ILE A 268 -30.54 52.43 7.71
C ILE A 268 -29.14 52.68 7.12
N ILE A 269 -28.69 51.75 6.28
CA ILE A 269 -27.52 51.92 5.45
C ILE A 269 -27.99 52.18 4.01
N ASN A 270 -27.46 53.22 3.36
CA ASN A 270 -27.80 53.57 1.97
C ASN A 270 -27.12 52.61 0.97
N SER A 271 -27.25 51.30 1.21
CA SER A 271 -26.64 50.21 0.48
C SER A 271 -27.53 48.97 0.62
N ASN A 272 -27.56 48.15 -0.42
CA ASN A 272 -28.22 46.84 -0.38
C ASN A 272 -27.30 45.74 0.13
N TYR A 273 -26.09 46.08 0.58
CA TYR A 273 -25.08 45.12 1.02
C TYR A 273 -24.34 45.65 2.25
N PHE A 274 -24.14 44.75 3.21
CA PHE A 274 -23.33 44.93 4.40
C PHE A 274 -22.41 43.73 4.59
N SER A 275 -21.17 43.99 5.01
CA SER A 275 -20.24 43.00 5.54
C SER A 275 -19.66 43.54 6.83
N SER A 276 -19.68 42.74 7.89
CA SER A 276 -18.96 43.08 9.12
C SER A 276 -17.46 43.15 8.85
N PRO A 277 -16.72 43.99 9.58
CA PRO A 277 -15.26 43.89 9.61
C PRO A 277 -14.83 42.53 10.19
N VAL A 278 -13.64 42.07 9.77
CA VAL A 278 -12.95 40.89 10.31
C VAL A 278 -12.39 41.21 11.69
#